data_AF-A0A8T5TGC6-F1
#
_entry.id   AF-A0A8T5TGC6-F1
#
_cell.length_a   1.000
_cell.length_b   1.000
_cell.length_c   1.000
_cell.angle_alpha   90.00
_cell.angle_beta   90.00
_cell.angle_gamma   90.00
#
_symmetry.space_group_name_H-M   'P 1'
#
loop_
_entity.id
_entity.type
_entity.pdbx_description
1 polymer ?
#
loop_
_entity_poly.entity_id
_entity_poly.type
_entity_poly.pdbx_seq_one_letter_code
_entity_poly.pdbx_strand_id
1 'polypeptide(L)'
;MPDLNIDNSNNSKLFLELIPCSRCGNAFMRSPGKDENICENCRKLEIRKKSLEKEIFDVQHKIEDKIIDLKTELSHQDEKYNKQYFVDRIKFGSNALKKSIELLKKIEETNDEKYIEEYQKLFEKIKNDYL
;
A
#
# COMPACT_ATOMS: atom_id res chain seq x y z
N MET A 1 14.31 56.82 24.81
CA MET A 1 14.73 55.44 24.54
C MET A 1 13.49 54.57 24.70
N PRO A 2 13.16 53.71 23.71
CA PRO A 2 11.89 53.00 23.68
C PRO A 2 11.87 51.81 24.64
N ASP A 3 10.74 51.67 25.32
CA ASP A 3 10.37 50.53 26.17
C ASP A 3 10.29 49.25 25.34
N LEU A 4 11.10 48.25 25.71
CA LEU A 4 10.99 46.89 25.22
C LEU A 4 10.00 46.14 26.11
N ASN A 5 8.72 46.13 25.70
CA ASN A 5 7.75 45.13 26.13
C ASN A 5 8.24 43.75 25.67
N ILE A 6 8.73 42.96 26.61
CA ILE A 6 8.98 41.53 26.39
C ILE A 6 7.65 40.82 26.62
N ASP A 7 6.96 40.53 25.52
CA ASP A 7 5.76 39.70 25.52
C ASP A 7 6.08 38.31 26.07
N ASN A 8 5.25 37.92 27.03
CA ASN A 8 5.31 36.70 27.81
C ASN A 8 5.05 35.49 26.89
N SER A 9 6.11 34.93 26.31
CA SER A 9 6.00 33.75 25.44
C SER A 9 5.53 32.54 26.25
N ASN A 10 4.33 32.06 25.92
CA ASN A 10 3.69 30.81 26.34
C ASN A 10 4.69 29.67 26.63
N ASN A 11 5.08 29.50 27.89
CA ASN A 11 5.74 28.30 28.40
C ASN A 11 4.67 27.26 28.80
N SER A 12 3.90 26.76 27.83
CA SER A 12 3.11 25.55 28.05
C SER A 12 4.07 24.36 28.05
N LYS A 13 4.54 23.96 29.24
CA LYS A 13 5.30 22.72 29.44
C LYS A 13 4.49 21.57 28.83
N LEU A 14 4.94 21.05 27.69
CA LEU A 14 4.40 19.84 27.10
C LEU A 14 4.74 18.66 28.02
N PHE A 15 3.78 18.26 28.85
CA PHE A 15 3.85 17.01 29.58
C PHE A 15 3.71 15.86 28.57
N LEU A 16 4.79 15.09 28.41
CA LEU A 16 4.83 13.93 27.53
C LEU A 16 5.24 12.71 28.37
N GLU A 17 4.54 11.60 28.16
CA GLU A 17 4.81 10.30 28.77
C GLU A 17 5.49 9.41 27.72
N LEU A 18 6.55 8.71 28.13
CA LEU A 18 7.19 7.69 27.31
C LEU A 18 6.48 6.37 27.56
N ILE A 19 5.79 5.84 26.53
CA ILE A 19 5.02 4.60 26.63
C ILE A 19 5.36 3.65 25.46
N PRO A 20 5.28 2.32 25.65
CA PRO A 20 5.44 1.37 24.56
C PRO A 20 4.23 1.38 23.61
N CYS A 21 4.49 1.29 22.31
CA CYS A 21 3.46 1.13 21.28
C CYS A 21 2.79 -0.24 21.40
N SER A 22 1.45 -0.28 21.42
CA SER A 22 0.67 -1.52 21.48
C SER A 22 0.81 -2.41 20.25
N ARG A 23 1.26 -1.86 19.12
CA ARG A 23 1.40 -2.60 17.84
C ARG A 23 2.82 -3.10 17.58
N CYS A 24 3.83 -2.26 17.80
CA CYS A 24 5.22 -2.59 17.46
C CYS A 24 6.15 -2.71 18.67
N GLY A 25 5.65 -2.47 19.89
CA GLY A 25 6.45 -2.52 21.11
C GLY A 25 7.44 -1.35 21.30
N ASN A 26 7.72 -0.56 20.26
CA ASN A 26 8.65 0.57 20.34
C ASN A 26 8.12 1.69 21.23
N ALA A 27 8.98 2.25 22.08
CA ALA A 27 8.65 3.38 22.93
C ALA A 27 8.43 4.66 22.12
N PHE A 28 7.41 5.45 22.48
CA PHE A 28 7.12 6.74 21.88
C PHE A 28 6.57 7.73 22.90
N MET A 29 6.73 9.03 22.64
CA MET A 29 6.22 10.09 23.51
C MET A 29 4.75 10.38 23.18
N ARG A 30 3.91 10.49 24.21
CA ARG A 30 2.49 10.82 24.08
C ARG A 30 2.06 11.84 25.13
N SER A 31 1.14 12.73 24.77
CA SER A 31 0.46 13.55 25.77
C SER A 31 -0.39 12.68 26.72
N PRO A 32 -0.37 12.96 28.03
CA PRO A 32 -1.22 12.26 29.00
C PRO A 32 -2.70 12.44 28.66
N GLY A 33 -3.51 11.40 28.88
CA GLY A 33 -4.96 11.42 28.64
C GLY A 33 -5.44 11.12 27.21
N LYS A 34 -4.55 10.72 26.29
CA LYS A 34 -4.97 10.07 25.04
C LYS A 34 -5.28 8.59 25.32
N ASP A 35 -6.31 8.03 24.67
CA ASP A 35 -6.72 6.63 24.90
C ASP A 35 -5.90 5.61 24.09
N GLU A 36 -5.30 6.02 22.96
CA GLU A 36 -4.57 5.09 22.09
C GLU A 36 -3.06 5.08 22.36
N ASN A 37 -2.52 3.88 22.60
CA ASN A 37 -1.08 3.61 22.74
C ASN A 37 -0.45 3.23 21.38
N ILE A 38 -0.82 3.89 20.29
CA ILE A 38 -0.32 3.58 18.94
C ILE A 38 0.63 4.70 18.49
N CYS A 39 1.86 4.35 18.14
CA CYS A 39 2.84 5.31 17.66
C CYS A 39 2.49 5.85 16.26
N GLU A 40 2.97 7.04 15.94
CA GLU A 40 2.72 7.72 14.67
C GLU A 40 3.16 6.87 13.46
N ASN A 41 4.25 6.10 13.60
CA ASN A 41 4.71 5.24 12.51
C ASN A 41 3.70 4.13 12.19
N CYS A 42 3.13 3.47 13.21
CA CYS A 42 2.08 2.47 13.00
C CYS A 42 0.81 3.06 12.38
N ARG A 43 0.46 4.31 12.71
CA ARG A 43 -0.66 5.01 12.07
C ARG A 43 -0.39 5.30 10.60
N LYS A 44 0.80 5.81 10.28
CA LYS A 44 1.23 6.06 8.90
C LYS A 44 1.27 4.77 8.07
N LEU A 45 1.78 3.69 8.64
CA LEU A 45 1.79 2.37 8.00
C LEU A 45 0.37 1.88 7.69
N GLU A 46 -0.59 2.05 8.61
CA GLU A 46 -1.96 1.65 8.37
C GLU A 46 -2.63 2.47 7.25
N ILE A 47 -2.42 3.79 7.24
CA ILE A 47 -2.92 4.66 6.17
C ILE A 47 -2.33 4.24 4.82
N ARG A 48 -1.02 3.98 4.78
CA ARG A 48 -0.33 3.53 3.58
C ARG A 48 -0.82 2.17 3.11
N LYS A 49 -1.08 1.23 4.03
CA LYS A 49 -1.67 -0.09 3.73
C LYS A 49 -3.04 0.07 3.05
N LYS A 50 -3.94 0.90 3.60
CA LYS A 50 -5.27 1.15 3.02
C LYS A 50 -5.20 1.81 1.64
N SER A 51 -4.28 2.76 1.44
CA SER A 51 -4.08 3.39 0.13
C SER A 51 -3.61 2.37 -0.89
N LEU A 52 -2.64 1.54 -0.52
CA LEU A 52 -2.15 0.47 -1.37
C LEU A 52 -3.28 -0.49 -1.71
N GLU A 53 -3.99 -1.04 -0.72
CA GLU A 53 -5.14 -1.94 -0.91
C GLU A 53 -6.15 -1.42 -1.94
N LYS A 54 -6.46 -0.12 -1.90
CA LYS A 54 -7.35 0.51 -2.88
C LYS A 54 -6.77 0.51 -4.29
N GLU A 55 -5.51 0.91 -4.45
CA GLU A 55 -4.82 0.88 -5.75
C GLU A 55 -4.69 -0.56 -6.29
N ILE A 56 -4.52 -1.55 -5.41
CA ILE A 56 -4.53 -2.98 -5.77
C ILE A 56 -5.88 -3.33 -6.38
N PHE A 57 -6.97 -2.99 -5.70
CA PHE A 57 -8.31 -3.34 -6.12
C PHE A 57 -8.64 -2.78 -7.50
N ASP A 58 -8.27 -1.51 -7.75
CA ASP A 58 -8.47 -0.86 -9.05
C ASP A 58 -7.67 -1.56 -10.17
N VAL A 59 -6.45 -2.03 -9.88
CA VAL A 59 -5.65 -2.74 -10.88
C VAL A 59 -6.07 -4.20 -11.05
N GLN A 60 -6.50 -4.86 -9.99
CA GLN A 60 -7.07 -6.20 -10.08
C GLN A 60 -8.27 -6.20 -11.04
N HIS A 61 -9.19 -5.25 -10.88
CA HIS A 61 -10.31 -5.10 -11.81
C HIS A 61 -9.88 -4.84 -13.25
N LYS A 62 -8.91 -3.94 -13.48
CA LYS A 62 -8.40 -3.71 -14.84
C LYS A 62 -7.76 -4.95 -15.47
N ILE A 63 -7.06 -5.76 -14.69
CA ILE A 63 -6.49 -7.03 -15.17
C ILE A 63 -7.60 -8.02 -15.49
N GLU A 64 -8.62 -8.12 -14.64
CA GLU A 64 -9.78 -9.00 -14.84
C GLU A 64 -10.52 -8.62 -16.12
N ASP A 65 -10.85 -7.34 -16.30
CA ASP A 65 -11.50 -6.81 -17.50
C ASP A 65 -10.67 -7.15 -18.76
N LYS A 66 -9.35 -6.89 -18.71
CA LYS A 66 -8.46 -7.20 -19.84
C LYS A 66 -8.37 -8.70 -20.13
N ILE A 67 -8.47 -9.57 -19.12
CA ILE A 67 -8.54 -11.03 -19.31
C ILE A 67 -9.85 -11.42 -20.00
N ILE A 68 -10.97 -10.79 -19.63
CA ILE A 68 -12.28 -11.03 -20.25
C ILE A 68 -12.24 -10.62 -21.72
N ASP A 69 -11.67 -9.44 -22.02
CA ASP A 69 -11.50 -8.94 -23.39
C ASP A 69 -10.63 -9.90 -24.21
N LEU A 70 -9.44 -10.28 -23.71
CA LEU A 70 -8.54 -11.20 -24.40
C LEU A 70 -9.16 -12.59 -24.63
N LYS A 71 -9.97 -13.10 -23.69
CA LYS A 71 -10.70 -14.36 -23.86
C LYS A 71 -11.75 -14.25 -24.97
N THR A 72 -12.44 -13.11 -25.03
CA THR A 72 -13.44 -12.83 -26.05
C THR A 72 -12.77 -12.71 -27.42
N GLU A 73 -11.66 -11.97 -27.53
CA GLU A 73 -10.90 -11.89 -28.79
C GLU A 73 -10.36 -13.25 -29.22
N LEU A 74 -9.84 -14.05 -28.28
CA LEU A 74 -9.34 -15.40 -28.56
C LEU A 74 -10.44 -16.34 -29.08
N SER A 75 -11.67 -16.23 -28.56
CA SER A 75 -12.78 -17.09 -29.01
C SER A 75 -13.30 -16.73 -30.40
N HIS A 76 -13.08 -15.50 -30.86
CA HIS A 76 -13.50 -15.02 -32.17
C HIS A 76 -12.38 -15.07 -33.24
N GLN A 77 -11.16 -15.48 -32.88
CA GLN A 77 -10.04 -15.57 -33.82
C GLN A 77 -9.98 -16.90 -34.59
N ASP A 78 -9.99 -16.79 -35.92
CA ASP A 78 -9.68 -17.87 -36.85
C ASP A 78 -8.27 -18.43 -36.59
N GLU A 79 -8.08 -19.73 -36.89
CA GLU A 79 -6.86 -20.53 -36.63
C GLU A 79 -5.53 -19.93 -37.11
N LYS A 80 -5.55 -18.91 -37.99
CA LYS A 80 -4.36 -18.23 -38.51
C LYS A 80 -3.76 -17.18 -37.57
N TYR A 81 -4.46 -16.76 -36.52
CA TYR A 81 -3.95 -15.76 -35.58
C TYR A 81 -3.16 -16.41 -34.43
N ASN A 82 -2.15 -15.68 -33.93
CA ASN A 82 -1.19 -16.17 -32.95
C ASN A 82 -1.82 -16.35 -31.55
N LYS A 83 -2.66 -17.36 -31.37
CA LYS A 83 -3.37 -17.71 -30.11
C LYS A 83 -2.42 -17.80 -28.90
N GLN A 84 -1.16 -18.14 -29.16
CA GLN A 84 -0.10 -18.19 -28.15
C GLN A 84 0.12 -16.83 -27.47
N TYR A 85 0.03 -15.73 -28.22
CA TYR A 85 0.14 -14.38 -27.67
C TYR A 85 -0.93 -14.11 -26.59
N PHE A 86 -2.19 -14.41 -26.88
CA PHE A 86 -3.29 -14.22 -25.94
C PHE A 86 -3.16 -15.12 -24.70
N VAL A 87 -2.79 -16.37 -24.90
CA VAL A 87 -2.54 -17.32 -23.80
C VAL A 87 -1.43 -16.83 -22.88
N ASP A 88 -0.32 -16.33 -23.44
CA ASP A 88 0.81 -15.84 -22.65
C ASP A 88 0.47 -14.55 -21.90
N ARG A 89 -0.34 -13.66 -22.50
CA ARG A 89 -0.89 -12.47 -21.83
C ARG A 89 -1.80 -12.87 -20.65
N ILE A 90 -2.75 -13.77 -20.87
CA ILE A 90 -3.64 -14.26 -19.80
C ILE A 90 -2.85 -14.90 -18.65
N LYS A 91 -1.83 -15.70 -18.97
CA LYS A 91 -0.94 -16.31 -17.97
C LYS A 91 -0.17 -15.24 -17.18
N PHE A 92 0.35 -14.22 -17.85
CA PHE A 92 1.02 -13.11 -17.18
C PHE A 92 0.07 -12.42 -16.19
N GLY A 93 -1.12 -12.02 -16.63
CA GLY A 93 -2.12 -11.37 -15.77
C GLY A 93 -2.50 -12.22 -14.57
N SER A 94 -2.74 -13.52 -14.79
CA SER A 94 -3.10 -14.46 -13.72
C SER A 94 -1.97 -14.65 -12.69
N ASN A 95 -0.71 -14.76 -13.14
CA ASN A 95 0.45 -14.87 -12.26
C ASN A 95 0.70 -13.58 -11.46
N ALA A 96 0.50 -12.43 -12.10
CA ALA A 96 0.58 -11.13 -11.46
C ALA A 96 -0.45 -10.99 -10.32
N LEU A 97 -1.71 -11.33 -10.57
CA LEU A 97 -2.77 -11.33 -9.56
C LEU A 97 -2.45 -12.25 -8.37
N LYS A 98 -2.00 -13.47 -8.65
CA LYS A 98 -1.61 -14.43 -7.61
C LYS A 98 -0.51 -13.86 -6.72
N LYS A 99 0.53 -13.26 -7.32
CA LYS A 99 1.65 -12.69 -6.59
C LYS A 99 1.26 -11.43 -5.79
N SER A 100 0.34 -10.61 -6.30
CA SER A 100 -0.24 -9.48 -5.56
C SER A 100 -0.95 -9.94 -4.29
N ILE A 101 -1.75 -11.02 -4.36
CA ILE A 101 -2.43 -11.60 -3.20
C ILE A 101 -1.43 -12.15 -2.18
N GLU A 102 -0.38 -12.84 -2.64
CA GLU A 102 0.66 -13.38 -1.75
C GLU A 102 1.42 -12.26 -1.01
N LEU A 103 1.76 -11.17 -1.70
CA LEU A 103 2.45 -10.03 -1.09
C LEU A 103 1.57 -9.32 -0.06
N LEU A 104 0.29 -9.14 -0.35
CA LEU A 104 -0.68 -8.59 0.60
C LEU A 104 -0.75 -9.41 1.89
N LYS A 105 -0.85 -10.75 1.77
CA LYS A 105 -0.84 -11.64 2.94
C LYS A 105 0.43 -11.49 3.77
N LYS A 106 1.60 -11.43 3.12
CA LYS A 106 2.87 -11.23 3.83
C LYS A 106 2.96 -9.87 4.51
N ILE A 107 2.45 -8.80 3.90
CA ILE A 107 2.38 -7.46 4.52
C ILE A 107 1.52 -7.53 5.78
N GLU A 108 0.39 -8.23 5.72
CA GLU A 108 -0.50 -8.40 6.88
C GLU A 108 0.13 -9.25 8.00
N GLU A 109 0.84 -10.32 7.67
CA GLU A 109 1.47 -11.22 8.63
C GLU A 109 2.72 -10.63 9.30
N THR A 110 3.53 -9.88 8.55
CA THR A 110 4.88 -9.46 8.99
C THR A 110 5.00 -7.98 9.30
N ASN A 111 4.10 -7.14 8.76
CA ASN A 111 4.18 -5.69 8.83
C ASN A 111 5.53 -5.11 8.36
N ASP A 112 6.22 -5.83 7.46
CA ASP A 112 7.54 -5.49 6.91
C ASP A 112 7.40 -4.65 5.64
N GLU A 113 8.06 -3.48 5.62
CA GLU A 113 8.08 -2.55 4.49
C GLU A 113 8.68 -3.15 3.22
N LYS A 114 9.55 -4.17 3.33
CA LYS A 114 10.13 -4.85 2.17
C LYS A 114 9.07 -5.43 1.24
N TYR A 115 8.01 -6.03 1.79
CA TYR A 115 6.93 -6.59 0.97
C TYR A 115 6.07 -5.52 0.32
N ILE A 116 6.00 -4.33 0.92
CA ILE A 116 5.36 -3.15 0.31
C ILE A 116 6.18 -2.69 -0.91
N GLU A 117 7.50 -2.65 -0.83
CA GLU A 117 8.35 -2.29 -1.96
C GLU A 117 8.32 -3.33 -3.08
N GLU A 118 8.35 -4.62 -2.74
CA GLU A 118 8.20 -5.71 -3.72
C GLU A 118 6.85 -5.62 -4.43
N TYR A 119 5.80 -5.23 -3.70
CA TYR A 119 4.48 -4.99 -4.25
C TYR A 119 4.47 -3.82 -5.23
N GLN A 120 5.05 -2.67 -4.86
CA GLN A 120 5.16 -1.50 -5.75
C GLN A 120 5.92 -1.83 -7.04
N LYS A 121 7.01 -2.61 -6.95
CA LYS A 121 7.77 -3.05 -8.13
C LYS A 121 6.96 -3.96 -9.04
N LEU A 122 6.19 -4.90 -8.47
CA LEU A 122 5.30 -5.75 -9.23
C LEU A 122 4.23 -4.92 -9.95
N PHE A 123 3.66 -3.94 -9.25
CA PHE A 123 2.64 -3.04 -9.78
C PHE A 123 3.14 -2.23 -10.97
N GLU A 124 4.30 -1.58 -10.86
CA GLU A 124 4.90 -0.83 -11.97
C GLU A 124 5.19 -1.71 -13.18
N LYS A 125 5.64 -2.95 -12.95
CA LYS A 125 5.85 -3.91 -14.03
C LYS A 125 4.55 -4.26 -14.76
N ILE A 126 3.46 -4.50 -14.03
CA ILE A 126 2.15 -4.77 -14.63
C ILE A 126 1.66 -3.56 -15.43
N LYS A 127 1.84 -2.36 -14.89
CA LYS A 127 1.41 -1.13 -15.55
C LYS A 127 2.14 -0.87 -16.87
N ASN A 128 3.43 -1.18 -16.93
CA ASN A 128 4.23 -0.95 -18.14
C ASN A 128 4.09 -2.08 -19.17
N ASP A 129 4.04 -3.33 -18.71
CA ASP A 129 4.10 -4.48 -19.61
C ASP A 129 2.70 -4.99 -20.00
N TYR A 130 1.66 -4.70 -19.21
CA TYR A 130 0.36 -5.36 -19.33
C TYR A 130 -0.83 -4.42 -19.49
N LEU A 131 -0.92 -3.34 -18.72
CA LEU A 131 -2.00 -2.35 -18.84
C LEU A 131 -1.76 -1.43 -20.03
#